data_AF-A0A1H7JF99-F1
#
_entry.id   AF-A0A1H7JF99-F1
#
_cell.length_a   1.000
_cell.length_b   1.000
_cell.length_c   1.000
_cell.angle_alpha   90.00
_cell.angle_beta   90.00
_cell.angle_gamma   90.00
#
_symmetry.space_group_name_H-M   'P 1'
#
loop_
_entity.id
_entity.type
_entity.pdbx_description
1 polymer ?
#
loop_
_entity_poly.entity_id
_entity_poly.type
_entity_poly.pdbx_seq_one_letter_code
_entity_poly.pdbx_strand_id
1 'polypeptide(L)'
;MKEYDEYQNFKRYRNGFYALWILVSLYMGNLVLTGLTDIQWAETHRLESTIIIVFSVTCMTVLNVYTGAHFAKWENPIIISIISIISGLLFMSSSILSYQPIIEDGKLTMHATSLLVGLNFLALPVTYLVRISVEKIKDAKTGEEE
;
A
#
# COMPACT_ATOMS: atom_id res chain seq x y z
N MET A 1 -19.55 -21.19 -1.29
CA MET A 1 -18.96 -19.87 -1.65
C MET A 1 -17.45 -20.07 -1.77
N LYS A 2 -16.77 -19.33 -2.65
CA LYS A 2 -15.30 -19.37 -2.71
C LYS A 2 -14.80 -18.49 -1.56
N GLU A 3 -14.25 -19.11 -0.51
CA GLU A 3 -13.85 -18.43 0.73
C GLU A 3 -12.35 -18.61 1.00
N TYR A 4 -11.73 -17.59 1.58
CA TYR A 4 -10.36 -17.66 2.08
C TYR A 4 -10.25 -18.77 3.12
N ASP A 5 -9.09 -19.42 3.19
CA ASP A 5 -8.86 -20.39 4.25
C ASP A 5 -8.70 -19.71 5.62
N GLU A 6 -8.84 -20.48 6.70
CA GLU A 6 -8.74 -19.96 8.07
C GLU A 6 -7.40 -19.27 8.35
N TYR A 7 -6.31 -19.80 7.76
CA TYR A 7 -4.98 -19.23 7.90
C TYR A 7 -4.87 -17.84 7.25
N GLN A 8 -5.39 -17.68 6.03
CA GLN A 8 -5.46 -16.42 5.32
C GLN A 8 -6.33 -15.42 6.08
N ASN A 9 -7.48 -15.84 6.60
CA ASN A 9 -8.34 -14.98 7.42
C ASN A 9 -7.62 -14.50 8.68
N PHE A 10 -6.95 -15.40 9.40
CA PHE A 10 -6.17 -15.04 10.57
C PHE A 10 -5.06 -14.02 10.25
N LYS A 11 -4.30 -14.24 9.17
CA LYS A 11 -3.25 -13.31 8.73
C LYS A 11 -3.81 -11.95 8.34
N ARG A 12 -4.92 -11.91 7.61
CA ARG A 12 -5.59 -10.66 7.22
C ARG A 12 -6.07 -9.87 8.44
N TYR A 13 -6.65 -10.55 9.43
CA TYR A 13 -7.08 -9.90 10.67
C TYR A 13 -5.89 -9.29 11.41
N ARG A 14 -4.81 -10.08 11.58
CA ARG A 14 -3.59 -9.61 12.24
C ARG A 14 -2.92 -8.45 11.51
N ASN A 15 -2.81 -8.53 10.18
CA ASN A 15 -2.23 -7.48 9.36
C ASN A 15 -3.13 -6.23 9.35
N GLY A 16 -4.45 -6.40 9.35
CA GLY A 16 -5.42 -5.32 9.49
C GLY A 16 -5.29 -4.61 10.84
N PHE A 17 -5.05 -5.35 11.92
CA PHE A 17 -4.76 -4.78 13.23
C PHE A 17 -3.48 -3.92 13.21
N TYR A 18 -2.41 -4.39 12.56
CA TYR A 18 -1.20 -3.56 12.40
C TYR A 18 -1.45 -2.31 11.55
N ALA A 19 -2.20 -2.42 10.46
CA ALA A 19 -2.57 -1.28 9.63
C ALA A 19 -3.42 -0.26 10.40
N LEU A 20 -4.31 -0.72 11.27
CA LEU A 20 -5.09 0.14 12.17
C LEU A 20 -4.17 0.89 13.14
N TRP A 21 -3.18 0.23 13.74
CA TRP A 21 -2.23 0.90 14.62
C TRP A 21 -1.34 1.90 13.90
N ILE A 22 -0.92 1.59 12.66
CA ILE A 22 -0.22 2.56 11.80
C ILE A 22 -1.10 3.77 11.54
N LEU A 23 -2.36 3.54 11.17
CA LEU A 23 -3.34 4.61 10.91
C LEU A 23 -3.53 5.50 12.13
N VAL A 24 -3.79 4.91 13.30
CA VAL A 24 -3.96 5.63 14.57
C VAL A 24 -2.70 6.42 14.92
N SER A 25 -1.53 5.81 14.77
CA SER A 25 -0.24 6.47 15.08
C SER A 25 0.01 7.67 14.17
N LEU A 26 -0.26 7.54 12.87
CA LEU A 26 -0.12 8.63 11.91
C LEU A 26 -1.13 9.74 12.15
N TYR A 27 -2.39 9.39 12.46
CA TYR A 27 -3.40 10.39 12.82
C TYR A 27 -3.04 11.13 14.11
N MET A 28 -2.56 10.43 15.14
CA MET A 28 -2.07 11.06 16.36
C MET A 28 -0.88 11.98 16.08
N GLY A 29 0.06 11.55 15.23
CA GLY A 29 1.16 12.40 14.77
C GLY A 29 0.67 13.65 14.04
N ASN A 30 -0.33 13.50 13.16
CA ASN A 30 -0.94 14.63 12.44
C ASN A 30 -1.64 15.59 13.40
N LEU A 31 -2.39 15.08 14.38
CA LEU A 31 -3.05 15.89 15.39
C LEU A 31 -2.04 16.68 16.25
N VAL A 32 -0.92 16.06 16.63
CA VAL A 32 0.15 16.74 17.37
C VAL A 32 0.80 17.82 16.49
N LEU A 33 1.07 17.51 15.23
CA LEU A 33 1.66 18.46 14.28
C LEU A 33 0.73 19.67 14.07
N THR A 34 -0.50 19.43 13.65
CA THR A 34 -1.47 20.51 13.39
C THR A 34 -1.84 21.26 14.67
N GLY A 35 -2.05 20.56 15.79
CA GLY A 35 -2.55 21.17 17.02
C GLY A 35 -1.49 21.89 17.87
N LEU A 36 -0.21 21.48 17.81
CA LEU A 36 0.86 22.12 18.59
C LEU A 36 1.73 23.07 17.79
N THR A 37 1.84 22.86 16.47
CA THR A 37 2.78 23.63 15.63
C THR A 37 2.09 24.45 14.55
N ASP A 38 0.76 24.34 14.40
CA ASP A 38 -0.03 24.94 13.32
C ASP A 38 0.52 24.62 11.90
N ILE A 39 1.31 23.56 11.78
CA ILE A 39 1.89 23.13 10.50
C ILE A 39 0.84 22.35 9.73
N GLN A 40 0.56 22.84 8.52
CA GLN A 40 -0.26 22.18 7.52
C GLN A 40 0.64 21.76 6.35
N TRP A 41 0.84 20.46 6.15
CA TRP A 41 1.81 19.92 5.18
C TRP A 41 1.18 19.50 3.85
N ALA A 42 -0.15 19.44 3.78
CA ALA A 42 -0.88 19.30 2.52
C ALA A 42 -1.78 20.53 2.29
N GLU A 43 -2.31 20.69 1.07
CA GLU A 43 -3.14 21.82 0.67
C GLU A 43 -4.40 22.00 1.56
N THR A 44 -4.94 20.89 2.08
CA THR A 44 -6.08 20.90 3.02
C THR A 44 -5.94 19.81 4.08
N HIS A 45 -6.54 19.98 5.27
CA HIS A 45 -6.57 18.93 6.31
C HIS A 45 -7.24 17.62 5.85
N ARG A 46 -8.20 17.74 4.92
CA ARG A 46 -8.83 16.57 4.29
C ARG A 46 -7.81 15.78 3.46
N LEU A 47 -6.89 16.48 2.81
CA LEU A 47 -5.85 15.86 2.01
C LEU A 47 -4.81 15.13 2.88
N GLU A 48 -4.41 15.73 4.00
CA GLU A 48 -3.53 15.09 5.01
C GLU A 48 -4.12 13.75 5.47
N SER A 49 -5.39 13.79 5.87
CA SER A 49 -6.18 12.61 6.26
C SER A 49 -6.22 11.55 5.15
N THR A 50 -6.45 11.97 3.91
CA THR A 50 -6.52 11.07 2.76
C THR A 50 -5.18 10.36 2.52
N ILE A 51 -4.08 11.11 2.57
CA ILE A 51 -2.73 10.57 2.37
C ILE A 51 -2.37 9.57 3.48
N ILE A 52 -2.71 9.86 4.73
CA ILE A 52 -2.51 8.96 5.88
C ILE A 52 -3.27 7.63 5.70
N ILE A 53 -4.51 7.68 5.22
CA ILE A 53 -5.31 6.49 4.91
C ILE A 53 -4.65 5.69 3.78
N VAL A 54 -4.29 6.35 2.68
CA VAL A 54 -3.64 5.68 1.53
C VAL A 54 -2.35 4.98 1.97
N PHE A 55 -1.53 5.64 2.78
CA PHE A 55 -0.30 5.04 3.31
C PHE A 55 -0.59 3.79 4.16
N SER A 56 -1.56 3.87 5.06
CA SER A 56 -1.94 2.74 5.92
C SER A 56 -2.48 1.55 5.11
N VAL A 57 -3.27 1.82 4.07
CA VAL A 57 -3.73 0.82 3.12
C VAL A 57 -2.56 0.20 2.35
N THR A 58 -1.57 1.01 1.93
CA THR A 58 -0.36 0.50 1.28
C THR A 58 0.39 -0.48 2.17
N CYS A 59 0.62 -0.13 3.43
CA CYS A 59 1.25 -1.03 4.40
C CYS A 59 0.46 -2.34 4.55
N MET A 60 -0.87 -2.25 4.66
CA MET A 60 -1.74 -3.42 4.73
C MET A 60 -1.62 -4.31 3.49
N THR A 61 -1.67 -3.73 2.29
CA THR A 61 -1.54 -4.45 1.02
C THR A 61 -0.19 -5.16 0.95
N VAL A 62 0.91 -4.47 1.23
CA VAL A 62 2.26 -5.05 1.24
C VAL A 62 2.34 -6.22 2.22
N LEU A 63 1.90 -6.05 3.47
CA LEU A 63 1.92 -7.12 4.47
C LEU A 63 1.08 -8.32 4.04
N ASN A 64 -0.12 -8.09 3.50
CA ASN A 64 -0.98 -9.17 3.03
C ASN A 64 -0.37 -9.92 1.86
N VAL A 65 0.23 -9.23 0.90
CA VAL A 65 0.85 -9.86 -0.28
C VAL A 65 2.07 -10.67 0.15
N TYR A 66 2.95 -10.06 0.95
CA TYR A 66 4.17 -10.69 1.45
C TYR A 66 3.90 -11.93 2.30
N THR A 67 2.84 -11.91 3.12
CA THR A 67 2.45 -13.04 3.97
C THR A 67 1.55 -14.07 3.26
N GLY A 68 1.22 -13.86 1.98
CA GLY A 68 0.36 -14.75 1.20
C GLY A 68 -1.11 -14.75 1.60
N ALA A 69 -1.55 -13.72 2.32
CA ALA A 69 -2.92 -13.54 2.78
C ALA A 69 -3.76 -12.67 1.82
N HIS A 70 -3.16 -12.10 0.78
CA HIS A 70 -3.83 -11.21 -0.17
C HIS A 70 -4.67 -11.96 -1.21
N PHE A 71 -4.03 -12.85 -1.98
CA PHE A 71 -4.69 -13.59 -3.06
C PHE A 71 -5.45 -14.79 -2.52
N ALA A 72 -6.70 -14.94 -2.93
CA ALA A 72 -7.45 -16.15 -2.63
C ALA A 72 -6.90 -17.35 -3.43
N LYS A 73 -7.12 -18.58 -2.94
CA LYS A 73 -6.58 -19.80 -3.58
C LYS A 73 -7.04 -20.02 -5.03
N TRP A 74 -8.20 -19.50 -5.41
CA TRP A 74 -8.73 -19.60 -6.78
C TRP A 74 -8.32 -18.44 -7.68
N GLU A 75 -7.69 -17.41 -7.13
CA GLU A 75 -7.24 -16.26 -7.90
C GLU A 75 -5.89 -16.54 -8.54
N ASN A 76 -5.67 -16.00 -9.73
CA ASN A 76 -4.36 -16.03 -10.36
C ASN A 76 -3.61 -14.74 -9.95
N PRO A 77 -2.55 -14.84 -9.11
CA PRO A 77 -1.82 -13.67 -8.64
C PRO A 77 -1.17 -12.86 -9.77
N ILE A 78 -0.81 -13.52 -10.89
CA ILE A 78 -0.18 -12.86 -12.04
C ILE A 78 -1.21 -11.96 -12.75
N ILE A 79 -2.44 -12.44 -12.95
CA ILE A 79 -3.49 -11.65 -13.60
C ILE A 79 -3.83 -10.43 -12.73
N ILE A 80 -4.00 -10.61 -11.43
CA ILE A 80 -4.28 -9.49 -10.50
C ILE A 80 -3.10 -8.51 -10.48
N SER A 81 -1.86 -9.02 -10.51
CA SER A 81 -0.66 -8.19 -10.61
C SER A 81 -0.65 -7.35 -11.88
N ILE A 82 -0.98 -7.92 -13.04
CA ILE A 82 -1.05 -7.19 -14.32
C ILE A 82 -2.13 -6.10 -14.27
N ILE A 83 -3.33 -6.44 -13.77
CA ILE A 83 -4.41 -5.45 -13.60
C ILE A 83 -3.94 -4.32 -12.68
N SER A 84 -3.27 -4.65 -11.59
CA SER A 84 -2.73 -3.66 -10.64
C SER A 84 -1.66 -2.78 -11.28
N ILE A 85 -0.78 -3.33 -12.14
CA ILE A 85 0.18 -2.53 -12.90
C ILE A 85 -0.53 -1.52 -13.79
N ILE A 86 -1.53 -1.97 -14.57
CA ILE A 86 -2.28 -1.10 -15.48
C ILE A 86 -3.00 0.00 -14.69
N SER A 87 -3.71 -0.36 -13.61
CA SER A 87 -4.37 0.61 -12.73
C SER A 87 -3.38 1.60 -12.12
N GLY A 88 -2.24 1.12 -11.63
CA GLY A 88 -1.18 1.95 -11.06
C GLY A 88 -0.65 2.97 -12.06
N LEU A 89 -0.34 2.53 -13.28
CA LEU A 89 0.14 3.40 -14.35
C LEU A 89 -0.91 4.42 -14.79
N LEU A 90 -2.20 4.06 -14.82
CA LEU A 90 -3.30 4.98 -15.13
C LEU A 90 -3.43 6.09 -14.06
N PHE A 91 -3.36 5.73 -12.77
CA PHE A 91 -3.38 6.72 -11.70
C PHE A 91 -2.15 7.63 -11.74
N MET A 92 -0.96 7.08 -11.94
CA MET A 92 0.27 7.87 -12.04
C MET A 92 0.26 8.80 -13.27
N SER A 93 -0.21 8.32 -14.42
CA SER A 93 -0.28 9.14 -15.64
C SER A 93 -1.24 10.30 -15.47
N SER A 94 -2.36 10.11 -14.77
CA SER A 94 -3.27 11.22 -14.45
C SER A 94 -2.60 12.33 -13.62
N SER A 95 -1.67 11.98 -12.72
CA SER A 95 -0.90 12.96 -11.93
C SER A 95 0.22 13.61 -12.72
N ILE A 96 0.88 12.90 -13.63
CA ILE A 96 2.03 13.40 -14.38
C ILE A 96 1.57 14.27 -15.56
N LEU A 97 0.47 13.89 -16.21
CA LEU A 97 -0.06 14.56 -17.40
C LEU A 97 -0.95 15.77 -17.09
N SER A 98 -1.34 15.98 -15.84
CA SER A 98 -2.21 17.11 -15.46
C SER A 98 -1.52 18.48 -15.53
N TYR A 99 -0.20 18.52 -15.75
CA TYR A 99 0.65 19.73 -15.71
C TYR A 99 0.55 20.54 -14.41
N GLN A 100 -0.15 20.03 -13.40
CA GLN A 100 -0.29 20.67 -12.11
C GLN A 100 0.82 20.19 -11.17
N PRO A 101 1.37 21.08 -10.34
CA PRO A 101 2.46 20.73 -9.45
C PRO A 101 1.97 19.73 -8.38
N ILE A 102 2.81 18.74 -8.09
CA ILE A 102 2.60 17.81 -6.96
C ILE A 102 2.86 18.52 -5.62
N ILE A 103 3.75 19.52 -5.63
CA ILE A 103 4.09 20.36 -4.48
C ILE A 103 3.91 21.81 -4.89
N GLU A 104 3.05 22.53 -4.16
CA GLU A 104 2.80 23.95 -4.35
C GLU A 104 2.94 24.65 -2.99
N ASP A 105 3.71 25.74 -2.93
CA ASP A 105 4.02 26.48 -1.69
C ASP A 105 4.52 25.60 -0.53
N GLY A 106 5.32 24.57 -0.86
CA GLY A 106 5.85 23.62 0.13
C GLY A 106 4.84 22.61 0.67
N LYS A 107 3.61 22.59 0.13
CA LYS A 107 2.54 21.67 0.52
C LYS A 107 2.26 20.64 -0.57
N LEU A 108 1.84 19.45 -0.17
CA LEU A 108 1.35 18.45 -1.11
C LEU A 108 -0.03 18.83 -1.65
N THR A 109 -0.20 18.79 -2.97
CA THR A 109 -1.46 19.08 -3.66
C THR A 109 -2.31 17.84 -3.84
N MET A 110 -3.56 17.99 -4.27
CA MET A 110 -4.44 16.86 -4.56
C MET A 110 -3.82 15.87 -5.57
N HIS A 111 -2.99 16.33 -6.51
CA HIS A 111 -2.34 15.47 -7.51
C HIS A 111 -1.37 14.46 -6.88
N ALA A 112 -0.77 14.81 -5.75
CA ALA A 112 0.06 13.88 -4.97
C ALA A 112 -0.71 12.61 -4.59
N THR A 113 -2.02 12.69 -4.35
CA THR A 113 -2.83 11.51 -4.00
C THR A 113 -2.95 10.54 -5.16
N SER A 114 -3.18 11.03 -6.38
CA SER A 114 -3.24 10.17 -7.58
C SER A 114 -1.93 9.43 -7.78
N LEU A 115 -0.79 10.10 -7.57
CA LEU A 115 0.52 9.46 -7.60
C LEU A 115 0.66 8.38 -6.51
N LEU A 116 0.30 8.69 -5.26
CA LEU A 116 0.41 7.76 -4.13
C LEU A 116 -0.52 6.54 -4.28
N VAL A 117 -1.73 6.73 -4.79
CA VAL A 117 -2.66 5.64 -5.13
C VAL A 117 -2.06 4.78 -6.24
N GLY A 118 -1.48 5.41 -7.27
CA GLY A 118 -0.77 4.68 -8.32
C GLY A 118 0.37 3.81 -7.78
N LEU A 119 1.17 4.37 -6.86
CA LEU A 119 2.23 3.63 -6.18
C LEU A 119 1.69 2.49 -5.30
N ASN A 120 0.54 2.66 -4.63
CA ASN A 120 -0.11 1.58 -3.88
C ASN A 120 -0.44 0.39 -4.79
N PHE A 121 -1.02 0.65 -5.96
CA PHE A 121 -1.31 -0.40 -6.94
C PHE A 121 -0.05 -1.09 -7.46
N LEU A 122 1.05 -0.35 -7.65
CA LEU A 122 2.34 -0.93 -8.02
C LEU A 122 3.03 -1.68 -6.87
N ALA A 123 2.71 -1.37 -5.61
CA ALA A 123 3.27 -2.09 -4.47
C ALA A 123 2.84 -3.57 -4.45
N LEU A 124 1.65 -3.89 -4.95
CA LEU A 124 1.14 -5.26 -5.04
C LEU A 124 2.02 -6.18 -5.92
N PRO A 125 2.24 -5.91 -7.22
CA PRO A 125 3.08 -6.74 -8.08
C PRO A 125 4.54 -6.75 -7.61
N VAL A 126 5.08 -5.61 -7.15
CA VAL A 126 6.46 -5.52 -6.63
C VAL A 126 6.63 -6.43 -5.42
N THR A 127 5.71 -6.36 -4.45
CA THR A 127 5.77 -7.20 -3.24
C THR A 127 5.59 -8.68 -3.58
N TYR A 128 4.73 -8.99 -4.54
CA TYR A 128 4.53 -10.36 -5.00
C TYR A 128 5.81 -10.95 -5.62
N LEU A 129 6.50 -10.19 -6.47
CA LEU A 129 7.79 -10.60 -7.03
C LEU A 129 8.86 -10.81 -5.95
N VAL A 130 8.97 -9.87 -5.00
CA VAL A 130 9.88 -10.00 -3.86
C VAL A 130 9.61 -11.27 -3.08
N ARG A 131 8.34 -11.55 -2.77
CA ARG A 131 7.94 -12.76 -2.05
C ARG A 131 8.39 -14.02 -2.78
N ILE A 132 8.10 -14.16 -4.08
CA ILE A 132 8.51 -15.32 -4.87
C ILE A 132 10.03 -15.47 -4.87
N SER A 133 10.77 -14.39 -5.05
CA SER A 133 12.23 -14.43 -5.04
C SER A 133 12.79 -14.91 -3.69
N VAL A 134 12.22 -14.44 -2.58
CA VAL A 134 12.61 -14.87 -1.23
C VAL A 134 12.28 -16.34 -0.99
N GLU A 135 11.09 -16.80 -1.39
CA GLU A 135 10.67 -18.20 -1.28
C GLU A 135 11.63 -19.11 -2.08
N LYS A 136 11.96 -18.75 -3.33
CA LYS A 136 12.94 -19.50 -4.15
C LYS A 136 14.33 -19.61 -3.52
N ILE A 137 14.81 -18.52 -2.91
CA ILE A 137 16.13 -18.53 -2.24
C ILE A 137 16.11 -19.44 -1.02
N LYS A 138 15.00 -19.48 -0.27
CA LYS A 138 14.86 -20.33 0.90
C LYS A 138 14.82 -21.81 0.52
N ASP A 139 14.08 -22.15 -0.53
CA ASP A 139 13.97 -23.53 -1.01
C ASP A 139 15.32 -24.05 -1.52
N ALA A 140 16.08 -23.21 -2.24
CA ALA A 140 17.43 -23.56 -2.70
C ALA A 140 18.39 -23.88 -1.54
N LYS A 141 18.36 -23.10 -0.47
CA LYS A 141 19.21 -23.34 0.71
C LYS A 141 18.81 -24.60 1.48
N THR A 142 17.52 -24.90 1.55
CA THR A 142 17.03 -26.07 2.31
C THR A 142 17.30 -27.37 1.53
N GLY A 143 17.26 -27.33 0.20
CA GLY A 143 17.62 -28.47 -0.65
C GLY A 143 19.13 -28.74 -0.79
N GLU A 144 19.99 -27.85 -0.30
CA GLU A 144 21.45 -28.08 -0.18
C GLU A 144 21.82 -28.78 1.14
N GLU A 145 20.90 -28.83 2.11
CA GLU A 145 21.10 -29.44 3.44
C GLU A 145 20.54 -30.88 3.55
N GLU A 146 19.86 -31.39 2.50
CA GLU A 146 19.39 -32.79 2.36
C GLU A 146 20.34 -33.63 1.48
#